data_AF-A0A1H2IEE6-F1
#
_entry.id   AF-A0A1H2IEE6-F1
#
_cell.length_a   1.000
_cell.length_b   1.000
_cell.length_c   1.000
_cell.angle_alpha   90.00
_cell.angle_beta   90.00
_cell.angle_gamma   90.00
#
_symmetry.space_group_name_H-M   'P 1'
#
loop_
_entity.id
_entity.type
_entity.pdbx_description
1 polymer ?
#
loop_
_entity_poly.entity_id
_entity_poly.type
_entity_poly.pdbx_seq_one_letter_code
_entity_poly.pdbx_strand_id
1 'polypeptide(L)'
;MSAYNAFGDIVRINVNLLVATICGASAFFIWPTSIEWWGFGFLSILLAISSFKLLVRAIALMRKLKLFAEYSKRAQPKSATLASAEALRKAGMLR
;
A
#
# COMPACT_ATOMS: atom_id res chain seq x y z
N MET A 1 11.43 12.50 -11.62
CA MET A 1 11.45 11.36 -10.68
C MET A 1 10.38 11.65 -9.62
N SER A 2 9.24 10.94 -9.63
CA SER A 2 8.12 11.24 -8.73
C SER A 2 8.56 11.08 -7.27
N ALA A 3 8.40 12.11 -6.44
CA ALA A 3 8.65 12.02 -5.01
C ALA A 3 7.80 10.88 -4.42
N TYR A 4 8.46 9.96 -3.71
CA TYR A 4 7.80 8.83 -3.07
C TYR A 4 7.05 9.31 -1.82
N ASN A 5 5.72 9.36 -1.86
CA ASN A 5 4.88 9.82 -0.75
C ASN A 5 4.57 8.68 0.25
N ALA A 6 5.58 8.26 1.00
CA ALA A 6 5.48 7.19 2.00
C ALA A 6 4.32 7.40 2.99
N PHE A 7 4.14 8.62 3.47
CA PHE A 7 3.07 8.98 4.40
C PHE A 7 1.68 8.72 3.80
N GLY A 8 1.46 9.11 2.55
CA GLY A 8 0.20 8.88 1.85
C GLY A 8 -0.11 7.38 1.68
N ASP A 9 0.90 6.57 1.39
CA ASP A 9 0.74 5.11 1.29
C ASP A 9 0.44 4.48 2.67
N ILE A 10 1.07 4.96 3.76
CA ILE A 10 0.79 4.50 5.14
C ILE A 10 -0.66 4.81 5.53
N VAL A 11 -1.13 6.05 5.28
CA VAL A 11 -2.52 6.44 5.57
C VAL A 11 -3.48 5.56 4.78
N ARG A 12 -3.21 5.34 3.49
CA ARG A 12 -4.02 4.46 2.64
C ARG A 12 -4.05 3.02 3.14
N ILE A 13 -2.93 2.46 3.62
CA ILE A 13 -2.91 1.12 4.20
C ILE A 13 -3.84 1.06 5.42
N ASN A 14 -3.70 1.98 6.36
CA ASN A 14 -4.53 2.02 7.57
C ASN A 14 -6.01 2.18 7.26
N VAL A 15 -6.36 3.08 6.34
CA VAL A 15 -7.76 3.26 5.91
C VAL A 15 -8.30 1.99 5.26
N ASN A 16 -7.56 1.36 4.35
CA ASN A 16 -8.01 0.10 3.72
C ASN A 16 -8.21 -1.00 4.76
N LEU A 17 -7.32 -1.12 5.75
CA LEU A 17 -7.46 -2.09 6.84
C LEU A 17 -8.68 -1.80 7.71
N LEU A 18 -8.87 -0.54 8.11
CA LEU A 18 -10.01 -0.13 8.92
C LEU A 18 -11.33 -0.41 8.20
N VAL A 19 -11.45 0.00 6.94
CA VAL A 19 -12.65 -0.25 6.14
C VAL A 19 -12.85 -1.75 5.90
N ALA A 20 -11.78 -2.51 5.67
CA ALA A 20 -11.87 -3.97 5.54
C ALA A 20 -12.45 -4.61 6.82
N THR A 21 -11.97 -4.20 7.99
CA THR A 21 -12.48 -4.67 9.29
C THR A 21 -13.94 -4.29 9.47
N ILE A 22 -14.33 -3.05 9.17
CA ILE A 22 -15.73 -2.59 9.30
C ILE A 22 -16.63 -3.38 8.36
N CYS A 23 -16.25 -3.56 7.09
CA CYS A 23 -17.03 -4.34 6.13
C CYS A 23 -17.15 -5.81 6.56
N GLY A 24 -16.06 -6.43 7.04
CA GLY A 24 -16.07 -7.82 7.49
C GLY A 24 -16.91 -8.02 8.75
N ALA A 25 -16.79 -7.12 9.74
CA ALA A 25 -17.62 -7.14 10.95
C ALA A 25 -19.09 -6.93 10.61
N SER A 26 -19.40 -5.96 9.73
CA SER A 26 -20.77 -5.70 9.29
C SER A 26 -21.35 -6.91 8.57
N ALA A 27 -20.58 -7.55 7.68
CA ALA A 27 -21.01 -8.79 7.01
C ALA A 27 -21.41 -9.88 8.02
N PHE A 28 -20.62 -10.05 9.09
CA PHE A 28 -20.92 -11.02 10.13
C PHE A 28 -22.19 -10.65 10.92
N PHE A 29 -22.34 -9.38 11.32
CA PHE A 29 -23.49 -8.94 12.11
C PHE A 29 -24.82 -8.96 11.35
N ILE A 30 -24.81 -8.67 10.04
CA ILE A 30 -26.02 -8.69 9.22
C ILE A 30 -26.33 -10.07 8.64
N TRP A 31 -25.55 -11.11 8.99
CA TRP A 31 -25.77 -12.45 8.47
C TRP A 31 -27.19 -12.93 8.85
N PRO A 32 -28.02 -13.32 7.87
CA PRO A 32 -29.42 -13.64 8.14
C PRO A 32 -29.53 -14.97 8.89
N THR A 33 -30.36 -14.99 9.93
CA THR A 33 -30.71 -16.19 10.71
C THR A 33 -31.97 -16.87 10.20
N SER A 34 -32.73 -16.23 9.30
CA SER A 34 -34.00 -16.75 8.77
C SER A 34 -34.14 -16.42 7.29
N ILE A 35 -34.86 -17.27 6.55
CA ILE A 35 -35.03 -17.19 5.08
C ILE A 35 -35.70 -15.89 4.64
N GLU A 36 -36.58 -15.32 5.46
CA GLU A 36 -37.28 -14.05 5.19
C GLU A 36 -36.31 -12.87 4.99
N TRP A 37 -35.09 -12.96 5.52
CA TRP A 37 -34.06 -11.93 5.47
C TRP A 37 -32.95 -12.22 4.43
N TRP A 38 -33.25 -13.02 3.40
CA TRP A 38 -32.28 -13.43 2.39
C TRP A 38 -31.52 -12.26 1.72
N GLY A 39 -32.17 -11.09 1.58
CA GLY A 39 -31.55 -9.88 1.05
C GLY A 39 -30.35 -9.39 1.87
N PHE A 40 -30.40 -9.54 3.20
CA PHE A 40 -29.25 -9.27 4.07
C PHE A 40 -28.14 -10.30 3.91
N GLY A 41 -28.47 -11.54 3.54
CA GLY A 41 -27.49 -12.56 3.16
C GLY A 41 -26.70 -12.16 1.92
N PHE A 42 -27.38 -11.69 0.88
CA PHE A 42 -26.71 -11.18 -0.32
C PHE A 42 -25.82 -9.96 -0.01
N LEU A 43 -26.32 -9.01 0.77
CA LEU A 43 -25.54 -7.84 1.20
C LEU A 43 -24.32 -8.24 2.04
N SER A 44 -24.46 -9.21 2.95
CA SER A 44 -23.38 -9.75 3.76
C SER A 44 -22.26 -10.32 2.88
N ILE A 45 -22.62 -11.08 1.84
CA ILE A 45 -21.65 -11.63 0.89
C ILE A 45 -20.91 -10.51 0.14
N LEU A 46 -21.61 -9.48 -0.32
CA LEU A 46 -20.98 -8.33 -0.99
C LEU A 46 -20.01 -7.58 -0.07
N LEU A 47 -20.37 -7.41 1.21
CA LEU A 47 -19.50 -6.81 2.21
C LEU A 47 -18.26 -7.68 2.50
N ALA A 48 -18.42 -9.00 2.57
CA ALA A 48 -17.32 -9.93 2.75
C ALA A 48 -16.33 -9.88 1.58
N ILE A 49 -16.83 -9.87 0.33
CA ILE A 49 -15.99 -9.72 -0.87
C ILE A 49 -15.27 -8.37 -0.87
N SER A 50 -15.98 -7.31 -0.49
CA SER A 50 -15.41 -5.96 -0.40
C SER A 50 -14.29 -5.89 0.65
N SER A 51 -14.51 -6.49 1.82
CA SER A 51 -13.49 -6.62 2.87
C SER A 51 -12.23 -7.33 2.36
N PHE A 52 -12.41 -8.47 1.68
CA PHE A 52 -11.31 -9.22 1.11
C PHE A 52 -10.51 -8.42 0.08
N LYS A 53 -11.18 -7.72 -0.83
CA LYS A 53 -10.53 -6.85 -1.83
C LYS A 53 -9.70 -5.74 -1.19
N LEU A 54 -10.24 -5.11 -0.14
CA LEU A 54 -9.54 -4.04 0.59
C LEU A 54 -8.31 -4.58 1.32
N LEU A 55 -8.41 -5.78 1.91
CA LEU A 55 -7.29 -6.45 2.56
C LEU A 55 -6.18 -6.79 1.57
N VAL A 56 -6.51 -7.35 0.40
CA VAL A 56 -5.52 -7.60 -0.68
C VAL A 56 -4.85 -6.30 -1.12
N ARG A 57 -5.61 -5.20 -1.25
CA ARG A 57 -5.06 -3.88 -1.61
C ARG A 57 -4.10 -3.35 -0.55
N ALA A 58 -4.44 -3.48 0.73
CA ALA A 58 -3.56 -3.10 1.83
C ALA A 58 -2.24 -3.89 1.80
N ILE A 59 -2.31 -5.20 1.57
CA ILE A 59 -1.12 -6.06 1.45
C ILE A 59 -0.23 -5.63 0.27
N ALA A 60 -0.83 -5.33 -0.88
CA ALA A 60 -0.08 -4.85 -2.04
C ALA A 60 0.66 -3.53 -1.75
N LEU A 61 0.01 -2.58 -1.07
CA LEU A 61 0.63 -1.33 -0.65
C LEU A 61 1.75 -1.55 0.38
N MET A 62 1.57 -2.45 1.34
CA MET A 62 2.61 -2.82 2.31
C MET A 62 3.84 -3.41 1.63
N ARG A 63 3.66 -4.32 0.66
CA ARG A 63 4.76 -4.90 -0.13
C ARG A 63 5.50 -3.81 -0.91
N LYS A 64 4.77 -2.88 -1.53
CA LYS A 64 5.34 -1.75 -2.25
C LYS A 64 6.19 -0.88 -1.32
N LEU A 65 5.66 -0.49 -0.15
CA LEU A 65 6.38 0.31 0.85
C LEU A 65 7.66 -0.40 1.34
N LYS A 66 7.58 -1.72 1.58
CA LYS A 66 8.74 -2.53 1.97
C LYS A 66 9.84 -2.52 0.89
N LEU A 67 9.47 -2.73 -0.37
CA LEU A 67 10.42 -2.67 -1.49
C LEU A 67 11.11 -1.31 -1.57
N PHE A 68 10.36 -0.20 -1.50
CA PHE A 68 10.96 1.13 -1.51
C PHE A 68 11.90 1.38 -0.32
N ALA A 69 11.56 0.90 0.87
CA ALA A 69 12.43 1.00 2.04
C ALA A 69 13.71 0.17 1.88
N GLU A 70 13.65 -1.00 1.24
CA GLU A 70 14.83 -1.80 0.92
C GLU A 70 15.71 -1.12 -0.14
N TYR A 71 15.10 -0.56 -1.18
CA TYR A 71 15.81 0.23 -2.20
C TYR A 71 16.46 1.47 -1.59
N SER A 72 15.79 2.23 -0.72
CA SER A 72 16.38 3.42 -0.09
C SER A 72 17.54 3.09 0.84
N LYS A 73 17.51 1.92 1.50
CA LYS A 73 18.63 1.42 2.32
C LYS A 73 19.82 1.01 1.46
N ARG A 74 19.60 0.31 0.34
CA ARG A 74 20.66 -0.09 -0.60
C ARG A 74 21.20 1.09 -1.42
N ALA A 75 20.33 2.05 -1.71
CA ALA A 75 20.65 3.29 -2.41
C ALA A 75 21.07 4.40 -1.46
N GLN A 76 21.56 4.09 -0.24
CA GLN A 76 22.56 4.98 0.35
C GLN A 76 23.62 5.10 -0.74
N PRO A 77 23.79 6.27 -1.38
CA PRO A 77 24.93 6.44 -2.24
C PRO A 77 26.09 6.15 -1.30
N LYS A 78 26.85 5.07 -1.56
CA LYS A 78 28.24 5.06 -1.11
C LYS A 78 28.69 6.46 -1.48
N SER A 79 29.07 7.26 -0.48
CA SER A 79 29.61 8.61 -0.64
C SER A 79 30.85 8.44 -1.48
N ALA A 80 30.61 8.21 -2.76
CA ALA A 80 31.58 8.03 -3.77
C ALA A 80 31.91 9.47 -4.04
N THR A 81 32.97 9.89 -3.38
CA THR A 81 34.03 10.77 -3.88
C THR A 81 34.42 10.48 -5.35
N LEU A 82 33.50 10.03 -6.21
CA LEU A 82 33.64 9.65 -7.63
C LEU A 82 32.64 10.41 -8.53
N ALA A 83 31.80 11.28 -7.97
CA ALA A 83 30.98 12.22 -8.73
C ALA A 83 31.03 13.63 -8.13
N SER A 84 32.19 14.05 -7.61
CA SER A 84 32.41 15.49 -7.47
C SER A 84 32.37 16.11 -8.88
N ALA A 85 31.83 17.31 -9.02
CA ALA A 85 31.79 18.02 -10.29
C ALA A 85 33.19 18.08 -10.96
N GLU A 86 34.25 18.07 -10.15
CA GLU A 86 35.65 17.93 -10.55
C GLU A 86 35.94 16.65 -11.37
N ALA A 87 35.43 15.49 -10.93
CA ALA A 87 35.64 14.21 -11.62
C ALA A 87 34.89 14.16 -12.96
N LEU A 88 33.68 14.74 -13.01
CA LEU A 88 32.89 14.85 -14.24
C LEU A 88 33.49 15.87 -15.23
N ARG A 89 34.07 16.97 -14.74
CA ARG A 89 34.82 17.95 -15.55
C ARG A 89 36.12 17.36 -16.09
N LYS A 90 36.85 16.61 -15.26
CA LYS A 90 38.12 15.95 -15.65
C LYS A 90 37.90 14.79 -16.63
N ALA A 91 36.75 14.12 -16.58
CA ALA A 91 36.31 13.14 -17.57
C ALA A 91 35.76 13.75 -18.87
N GLY A 92 35.75 15.10 -19.00
CA GLY A 92 35.27 15.79 -20.21
C GLY A 92 33.75 15.74 -20.41
N MET A 93 32.98 15.35 -19.38
CA MET A 93 31.53 15.22 -19.44
C MET A 93 30.79 16.51 -19.07
N LEU A 94 31.47 17.46 -18.44
CA LEU A 94 30.97 18.82 -18.18
C LEU A 94 31.99 19.82 -18.74
N ARG A 95 31.53 20.75 -19.58
CA ARG A 95 32.31 21.91 -20.05
C ARG A 95 32.17 23.07 -19.08
#